data_AF-A0A2E6NSF6-F1
#
_entry.id   AF-A0A2E6NSF6-F1
#
_cell.length_a   1.000
_cell.length_b   1.000
_cell.length_c   1.000
_cell.angle_alpha   90.00
_cell.angle_beta   90.00
_cell.angle_gamma   90.00
#
_symmetry.space_group_name_H-M   'P 1'
#
loop_
_entity.id
_entity.type
_entity.pdbx_description
1 polymer ?
#
loop_
_entity_poly.entity_id
_entity_poly.type
_entity_poly.pdbx_seq_one_letter_code
_entity_poly.pdbx_strand_id
1 'polypeptide(L)'
;MIATSLLLLISFIICCILYFAWSGPRESWDPDLESGVLSILERRKDKLLRALKDLDDVHEMGTIEKTEYLQLRRNYKARAVVALREFDRVRETRLRRLKSGEGLVSPALRAQVDKMVRQRRQGAAPAAEGGE
;
A
#
# COMPACT_ATOMS: atom_id res chain seq x y z
N MET A 1 46.13 6.06 16.55
CA MET A 1 44.98 5.97 17.48
C MET A 1 43.71 6.62 16.94
N ILE A 2 43.79 7.75 16.20
CA ILE A 2 42.60 8.42 15.62
C ILE A 2 41.97 7.59 14.48
N ALA A 3 42.78 6.93 13.63
CA ALA A 3 42.25 6.11 12.54
C ALA A 3 41.50 4.86 13.04
N THR A 4 41.98 4.24 14.13
CA THR A 4 41.35 3.06 14.72
C THR A 4 40.02 3.40 15.41
N SER A 5 39.90 4.57 16.05
CA SER A 5 38.63 5.00 16.64
C SER A 5 37.59 5.35 15.57
N LEU A 6 38.02 5.93 14.44
CA LEU A 6 37.12 6.30 13.34
C LEU A 6 36.54 5.07 12.64
N LEU A 7 37.34 4.01 12.44
CA LEU A 7 36.85 2.74 11.86
C LEU A 7 35.85 2.03 12.78
N LEU A 8 36.07 2.05 14.09
CA LEU A 8 35.12 1.47 15.06
C LEU A 8 33.78 2.22 15.06
N LEU A 9 33.82 3.55 14.95
CA LEU A 9 32.62 4.37 14.91
C LEU A 9 31.80 4.12 13.64
N ILE A 10 32.44 4.01 12.47
CA ILE A 10 31.76 3.67 11.21
C ILE A 10 31.12 2.28 11.30
N SER A 11 31.88 1.28 11.80
CA SER A 11 31.36 -0.07 11.99
C SER A 11 30.14 -0.10 12.92
N PHE A 12 30.20 0.64 14.02
CA PHE A 12 29.11 0.76 14.97
C PHE A 12 27.86 1.40 14.33
N ILE A 13 28.01 2.48 13.56
CA ILE A 13 26.90 3.11 12.83
C ILE A 13 26.25 2.13 11.85
N ILE A 14 27.06 1.43 11.05
CA ILE A 14 26.54 0.44 10.08
C ILE A 14 25.79 -0.68 10.83
N CYS A 15 26.34 -1.16 11.94
CA CYS A 15 25.71 -2.20 12.76
C CYS A 15 24.39 -1.72 13.38
N CYS A 16 24.33 -0.46 13.85
CA CYS A 16 23.09 0.15 14.33
C CYS A 16 22.04 0.29 13.23
N ILE A 17 22.42 0.69 12.02
CA ILE A 17 21.49 0.79 10.87
C ILE A 17 20.93 -0.60 10.52
N LEU A 18 21.80 -1.62 10.46
CA LEU A 18 21.38 -3.00 10.19
C LEU A 18 20.49 -3.56 11.31
N TYR A 19 20.84 -3.29 12.57
CA TYR A 19 20.04 -3.68 13.71
C TYR A 19 18.68 -3.00 13.70
N PHE A 20 18.59 -1.70 13.43
CA PHE A 20 17.31 -1.00 13.31
C PHE A 20 16.50 -1.48 12.10
N ALA A 21 17.14 -1.80 10.98
CA ALA A 21 16.46 -2.39 9.83
C ALA A 21 15.89 -3.78 10.15
N TRP A 22 16.55 -4.54 11.04
CA TRP A 22 16.13 -5.88 11.42
C TRP A 22 15.15 -5.94 12.60
N SER A 23 15.31 -5.05 13.58
CA SER A 23 14.54 -4.99 14.83
C SER A 23 13.53 -3.85 14.89
N GLY A 24 13.49 -2.99 13.86
CA GLY A 24 12.53 -1.92 13.72
C GLY A 24 11.10 -2.46 13.94
N PRO A 25 10.34 -1.92 14.90
CA PRO A 25 8.96 -2.33 15.12
C PRO A 25 8.22 -2.19 13.79
N ARG A 26 7.68 -3.28 13.28
CA ARG A 26 6.70 -3.23 12.20
C ARG A 26 5.50 -2.48 12.74
N GLU A 27 5.48 -1.17 12.55
CA GLU A 27 4.39 -0.31 12.99
C GLU A 27 3.10 -0.82 12.35
N SER A 28 2.17 -1.27 13.19
CA SER A 28 0.86 -1.82 12.76
C SER A 28 -0.03 -0.83 12.00
N TRP A 29 0.43 0.41 11.82
CA TRP A 29 -0.21 1.42 11.01
C TRP A 29 0.29 1.44 9.57
N ASP A 30 1.27 0.60 9.22
CA ASP A 30 1.75 0.46 7.84
C ASP A 30 0.74 -0.38 7.04
N PRO A 31 0.00 0.21 6.07
CA PRO A 31 -0.98 -0.49 5.24
C PRO A 31 -0.31 -1.41 4.19
N ASP A 32 0.88 -1.92 4.51
CA ASP A 32 1.75 -2.68 3.62
C ASP A 32 1.39 -4.18 3.53
N LEU A 33 0.49 -4.67 4.39
CA LEU A 33 -0.08 -6.01 4.22
C LEU A 33 -1.09 -6.10 3.06
N GLU A 34 -1.67 -4.99 2.60
CA GLU A 34 -2.49 -4.92 1.36
C GLU A 34 -1.77 -4.24 0.17
N SER A 35 -0.59 -3.65 0.36
CA SER A 35 0.21 -3.02 -0.72
C SER A 35 0.80 -4.04 -1.69
N GLY A 36 0.92 -5.31 -1.31
CA GLY A 36 1.36 -6.39 -2.18
C GLY A 36 0.50 -6.54 -3.43
N VAL A 37 -0.82 -6.55 -3.30
CA VAL A 37 -1.70 -6.75 -4.47
C VAL A 37 -1.62 -5.56 -5.43
N LEU A 38 -1.66 -4.33 -4.91
CA LEU A 38 -1.58 -3.12 -5.73
C LEU A 38 -0.21 -3.00 -6.40
N SER A 39 0.88 -3.28 -5.70
CA SER A 39 2.24 -3.24 -6.25
C SER A 39 2.50 -4.35 -7.27
N ILE A 40 1.91 -5.54 -7.09
CA ILE A 40 1.94 -6.61 -8.09
C ILE A 40 1.19 -6.17 -9.36
N LEU A 41 0.00 -5.58 -9.22
CA LEU A 41 -0.77 -5.07 -10.35
C LEU A 41 -0.03 -3.91 -11.06
N GLU A 42 0.60 -3.02 -10.30
CA GLU A 42 1.41 -1.92 -10.83
C GLU A 42 2.61 -2.44 -11.63
N ARG A 43 3.37 -3.39 -11.07
CA ARG A 43 4.47 -4.06 -11.79
C ARG A 43 3.99 -4.75 -13.06
N ARG A 44 2.81 -5.37 -13.04
CA ARG A 44 2.21 -6.02 -14.21
C ARG A 44 1.83 -5.00 -15.29
N LYS A 45 1.24 -3.87 -14.90
CA LYS A 45 0.94 -2.73 -15.78
C LYS A 45 2.22 -2.21 -16.44
N ASP A 46 3.24 -1.91 -15.65
CA ASP A 46 4.50 -1.34 -16.13
C ASP A 46 5.24 -2.31 -17.06
N LYS A 47 5.23 -3.62 -16.75
CA LYS A 47 5.80 -4.65 -17.62
C LYS A 47 5.11 -4.71 -18.98
N LEU A 48 3.79 -4.59 -19.02
CA LEU A 48 3.03 -4.59 -20.28
C LEU A 48 3.29 -3.33 -21.10
N LEU A 49 3.39 -2.17 -20.45
CA LEU A 49 3.71 -0.90 -21.13
C LEU A 49 5.13 -0.89 -21.68
N ARG A 50 6.11 -1.42 -20.93
CA ARG A 50 7.48 -1.58 -21.42
C ARG A 50 7.52 -2.56 -22.61
N ALA A 51 6.83 -3.69 -22.53
CA ALA A 51 6.76 -4.63 -23.64
C ALA A 51 6.13 -4.02 -24.91
N LEU A 52 5.13 -3.14 -24.76
CA LEU A 52 4.56 -2.38 -25.88
C LEU A 52 5.59 -1.43 -26.51
N LYS A 53 6.35 -0.70 -25.69
CA LYS A 53 7.41 0.18 -26.17
C LYS A 53 8.51 -0.60 -26.88
N ASP A 54 9.00 -1.67 -26.26
CA ASP A 54 10.04 -2.52 -26.84
C ASP A 54 9.59 -3.12 -28.18
N LEU A 55 8.30 -3.47 -28.32
CA LEU A 55 7.73 -3.95 -29.57
C LEU A 55 7.67 -2.85 -30.66
N ASP A 56 7.33 -1.61 -30.28
CA ASP A 56 7.34 -0.47 -31.19
C ASP A 56 8.78 -0.18 -31.67
N ASP A 57 9.76 -0.20 -30.76
CA ASP A 57 11.18 -0.02 -31.08
C ASP A 57 11.69 -1.12 -32.05
N VAL A 58 11.31 -2.39 -31.83
CA VAL A 58 11.67 -3.52 -32.72
C VAL A 58 11.04 -3.39 -34.11
N HIS A 59 9.83 -2.84 -34.21
CA HIS A 59 9.20 -2.57 -35.50
C HIS A 59 9.91 -1.45 -36.26
N GLU A 60 10.31 -0.38 -35.57
CA GLU A 60 11.07 0.72 -36.16
C GLU A 60 12.44 0.26 -36.69
N MET A 61 13.06 -0.73 -36.04
CA MET A 61 14.29 -1.38 -36.52
C MET A 61 14.08 -2.26 -37.77
N GLY A 62 12.83 -2.51 -38.17
CA GLY A 62 12.50 -3.34 -39.33
C GLY A 62 12.70 -4.84 -39.10
N THR A 63 12.88 -5.27 -37.85
CA THR A 63 13.18 -6.67 -37.50
C THR A 63 11.96 -7.59 -37.61
N ILE A 64 10.75 -7.04 -37.53
CA ILE A 64 9.50 -7.80 -37.57
C ILE A 64 8.60 -7.37 -38.72
N GLU A 65 7.87 -8.32 -39.27
CA GLU A 65 6.89 -8.04 -40.33
C GLU A 65 5.74 -7.17 -39.79
N LYS A 66 5.27 -6.22 -40.60
CA LYS A 66 4.19 -5.29 -40.22
C LYS A 66 2.90 -6.01 -39.81
N THR A 67 2.59 -7.15 -40.44
CA THR A 67 1.40 -7.96 -40.15
C THR A 67 1.49 -8.58 -38.75
N GLU A 68 2.63 -9.19 -38.42
CA GLU A 68 2.93 -9.76 -37.11
C GLU A 68 2.94 -8.67 -36.02
N TYR A 69 3.60 -7.54 -36.27
CA TYR A 69 3.61 -6.39 -35.38
C TYR A 69 2.18 -5.96 -34.99
N LEU A 70 1.28 -5.80 -35.97
CA LEU A 70 -0.09 -5.37 -35.72
C LEU A 70 -0.86 -6.40 -34.87
N GLN A 71 -0.63 -7.69 -35.07
CA GLN A 71 -1.27 -8.74 -34.27
C GLN A 71 -0.74 -8.73 -32.83
N LEU A 72 0.59 -8.70 -32.64
CA LEU A 72 1.20 -8.64 -31.31
C LEU A 72 0.75 -7.39 -30.56
N ARG A 73 0.79 -6.22 -31.21
CA ARG A 73 0.40 -4.94 -30.62
C ARG A 73 -1.05 -4.95 -30.15
N ARG A 74 -1.98 -5.50 -30.95
CA ARG A 74 -3.39 -5.65 -30.54
C ARG A 74 -3.52 -6.52 -29.30
N ASN A 75 -2.81 -7.65 -29.25
CA ASN A 75 -2.84 -8.57 -28.11
C ASN A 75 -2.27 -7.92 -26.84
N TYR A 76 -1.12 -7.26 -26.92
CA TYR A 76 -0.53 -6.56 -25.77
C TYR A 76 -1.38 -5.37 -25.32
N LYS A 77 -1.94 -4.60 -26.26
CA LYS A 77 -2.84 -3.49 -25.94
C LYS A 77 -4.10 -3.98 -25.21
N ALA A 78 -4.71 -5.07 -25.68
CA ALA A 78 -5.88 -5.66 -25.00
C ALA A 78 -5.54 -6.08 -23.57
N ARG A 79 -4.39 -6.74 -23.36
CA ARG A 79 -3.91 -7.13 -22.02
C ARG A 79 -3.62 -5.91 -21.13
N ALA A 80 -3.00 -4.87 -21.67
CA ALA A 80 -2.71 -3.64 -20.94
C ALA A 80 -3.99 -2.94 -20.48
N VAL A 81 -5.02 -2.88 -21.33
CA VAL A 81 -6.33 -2.30 -20.97
C VAL A 81 -7.00 -3.06 -19.83
N VAL A 82 -6.96 -4.40 -19.86
CA VAL A 82 -7.52 -5.23 -18.77
C VAL A 82 -6.77 -4.96 -17.46
N ALA A 83 -5.44 -4.97 -17.48
CA ALA A 83 -4.63 -4.70 -16.29
C ALA A 83 -4.87 -3.29 -15.73
N LEU A 84 -5.05 -2.28 -16.60
CA LEU A 84 -5.35 -0.91 -16.19
C LEU A 84 -6.71 -0.83 -15.48
N ARG A 85 -7.75 -1.46 -16.05
CA ARG A 85 -9.09 -1.49 -15.44
C ARG A 85 -9.10 -2.21 -14.09
N GLU A 86 -8.36 -3.30 -13.96
CA GLU A 86 -8.21 -4.01 -12.69
C GLU A 86 -7.52 -3.13 -11.65
N PHE A 87 -6.44 -2.43 -12.04
CA PHE A 87 -5.71 -1.51 -11.17
C PHE A 87 -6.61 -0.36 -10.70
N ASP A 88 -7.34 0.28 -11.62
CA ASP A 88 -8.24 1.39 -11.29
C ASP A 88 -9.37 0.93 -10.36
N ARG A 89 -9.96 -0.24 -10.61
CA ARG A 89 -11.01 -0.81 -9.74
C ARG A 89 -10.49 -1.04 -8.32
N VAL A 90 -9.30 -1.62 -8.17
CA VAL A 90 -8.69 -1.86 -6.86
C VAL A 90 -8.37 -0.53 -6.18
N ARG A 91 -7.80 0.43 -6.91
CA ARG A 91 -7.48 1.77 -6.40
C ARG A 91 -8.73 2.51 -5.92
N GLU A 92 -9.82 2.49 -6.68
CA GLU A 92 -11.10 3.10 -6.30
C GLU A 92 -11.70 2.44 -5.06
N THR A 93 -11.69 1.11 -4.97
CA THR A 93 -12.19 0.41 -3.78
C THR A 93 -11.39 0.79 -2.53
N ARG A 94 -10.08 0.98 -2.66
CA ARG A 94 -9.20 1.42 -1.57
C ARG A 94 -9.50 2.86 -1.15
N LEU A 95 -9.61 3.78 -2.12
CA LEU A 95 -9.99 5.16 -1.86
C LEU A 95 -11.36 5.26 -1.19
N ARG A 96 -12.32 4.40 -1.59
CA ARG A 96 -13.64 4.33 -0.97
C ARG A 96 -13.58 3.83 0.47
N ARG A 97 -12.79 2.79 0.76
CA ARG A 97 -12.57 2.28 2.14
C ARG A 97 -11.90 3.32 3.05
N LEU A 98 -10.95 4.09 2.51
CA LEU A 98 -10.31 5.18 3.24
C LEU A 98 -11.30 6.30 3.54
N LYS A 99 -12.13 6.68 2.56
CA LYS A 99 -13.18 7.70 2.74
C LYS A 99 -14.32 7.25 3.66
N SER A 100 -14.69 5.97 3.68
CA SER A 100 -15.77 5.45 4.54
C SER A 100 -15.35 5.30 6.01
N GLY A 101 -14.06 5.42 6.33
CA GLY A 101 -13.55 5.26 7.69
C GLY A 101 -13.73 3.85 8.27
N GLU A 102 -14.18 2.88 7.47
CA GLU A 102 -14.41 1.49 7.90
C GLU A 102 -13.13 0.78 8.35
N GLY A 103 -11.96 1.26 7.93
CA GLY A 103 -10.66 0.71 8.36
C GLY A 103 -10.06 1.35 9.62
N LEU A 104 -10.61 2.46 10.13
CA LEU A 104 -9.95 3.27 11.17
C LEU A 104 -10.41 2.95 12.60
N VAL A 105 -11.48 2.19 12.79
CA VAL A 105 -11.96 1.84 14.13
C VAL A 105 -12.10 0.34 14.25
N SER A 106 -11.11 -0.28 14.90
CA SER A 106 -11.17 -1.69 15.29
C SER A 106 -12.51 -1.98 15.99
N PRO A 107 -13.16 -3.11 15.70
CA PRO A 107 -14.40 -3.49 16.39
C PRO A 107 -14.23 -3.55 17.91
N ALA A 108 -13.01 -3.84 18.40
CA ALA A 108 -12.68 -3.76 19.82
C ALA A 108 -12.71 -2.32 20.36
N LEU A 109 -12.20 -1.36 19.58
CA LEU A 109 -12.22 0.06 19.95
C LEU A 109 -13.66 0.60 19.92
N ARG A 110 -14.49 0.18 18.95
CA ARG A 110 -15.94 0.51 18.94
C ARG A 110 -16.64 -0.02 20.20
N ALA A 111 -16.41 -1.27 20.57
CA ALA A 111 -16.99 -1.88 21.76
C ALA A 111 -16.52 -1.18 23.05
N GLN A 112 -15.27 -0.72 23.10
CA GLN A 112 -14.73 0.03 24.24
C GLN A 112 -15.33 1.43 24.36
N VAL A 113 -15.51 2.13 23.24
CA VAL A 113 -16.21 3.43 23.20
C VAL A 113 -17.67 3.27 23.63
N ASP A 114 -18.37 2.24 23.15
CA ASP A 114 -19.75 1.95 23.56
C ASP A 114 -19.86 1.66 25.06
N LYS A 115 -18.91 0.92 25.64
CA LYS A 115 -18.86 0.69 27.09
C LYS A 115 -18.65 2.00 27.86
N MET A 116 -17.74 2.87 27.42
CA MET A 116 -17.53 4.18 28.05
C MET A 116 -18.76 5.09 27.98
N VAL A 117 -19.46 5.12 26.85
CA VAL A 117 -20.69 5.92 26.68
C VAL A 117 -21.81 5.40 27.58
N ARG A 118 -21.97 4.07 27.71
CA ARG A 118 -22.94 3.46 28.63
C ARG A 118 -22.62 3.76 30.10
N GLN A 119 -21.35 3.68 30.50
CA GLN A 119 -20.93 4.03 31.86
C GLN A 119 -21.21 5.51 32.18
N ARG A 120 -20.95 6.43 31.25
CA ARG A 120 -21.29 7.85 31.45
C ARG A 120 -22.79 8.11 31.52
N ARG A 121 -23.60 7.42 30.73
CA ARG A 121 -25.07 7.53 30.82
C ARG A 121 -25.63 6.97 32.12
N GLN A 122 -25.07 5.87 32.62
CA GLN A 122 -25.49 5.26 33.88
C GLN A 122 -25.00 6.04 35.10
N GLY A 123 -23.86 6.73 35.01
CA GLY A 123 -23.37 7.64 36.06
C GLY A 123 -24.04 9.02 36.08
N ALA A 124 -24.85 9.36 35.07
CA ALA A 124 -25.45 10.69 34.90
C ALA A 124 -26.94 10.81 35.28
N ALA A 125 -27.60 9.75 35.76
CA ALA A 125 -28.95 9.87 36.32
C ALA A 125 -29.16 8.85 37.46
N PRO A 126 -29.74 9.20 38.63
CA PRO A 126 -30.52 10.42 38.95
C PRO A 126 -29.99 11.20 40.19
N ALA A 127 -29.84 12.51 40.06
CA ALA A 127 -29.79 13.45 41.19
C ALA A 127 -30.80 14.59 40.96
N ALA A 128 -32.00 14.21 40.51
CA ALA A 128 -33.10 15.14 40.23
C ALA A 128 -34.40 14.63 40.85
N GLU A 129 -34.36 14.20 42.12
CA GLU A 129 -35.54 14.09 42.99
C GLU A 129 -35.08 14.43 44.42
N GLY A 130 -35.51 15.58 44.94
CA GLY A 130 -35.14 16.05 46.29
C GLY A 130 -35.20 17.57 46.44
N GLY A 131 -36.33 18.17 46.06
CA GLY A 131 -36.63 19.57 46.33
C GLY A 131 -38.05 19.68 46.87
N GLU A 132 -38.19 19.44 48.18
CA GLU A 132 -39.28 19.95 49.01
C GLU A 132 -38.67 20.89 50.06
#